data_AF-A0A496S1T4-F1
#
_entry.id   AF-A0A496S1T4-F1
#
_cell.length_a   1.000
_cell.length_b   1.000
_cell.length_c   1.000
_cell.angle_alpha   90.00
_cell.angle_beta   90.00
_cell.angle_gamma   90.00
#
_symmetry.space_group_name_H-M   'P 1'
#
loop_
_entity.id
_entity.type
_entity.pdbx_description
1 polymer ?
#
loop_
_entity_poly.entity_id
_entity_poly.type
_entity_poly.pdbx_seq_one_letter_code
_entity_poly.pdbx_strand_id
1 'polypeptide(L)'
;MRRICPSEEILSEYISGVLAEEDRTEVEKHLAGCAACRELLVETHDIISRPDIHEIKNRISRWIRKNQWLIGAAAAFTLSFVFSEHFLQFLTACIIMGAKWAVDAKTAKILIMIYEAWKCGDRDKADKILSRIDGTEH
;
A
#
# COMPACT_ATOMS: atom_id res chain seq x y z
N MET A 1 -2.23 -0.60 -52.37
CA MET A 1 -2.74 -1.90 -51.93
C MET A 1 -3.56 -1.69 -50.66
N ARG A 2 -4.88 -1.92 -50.69
CA ARG A 2 -5.72 -1.84 -49.49
C ARG A 2 -5.36 -3.02 -48.60
N ARG A 3 -4.52 -2.79 -47.59
CA ARG A 3 -4.28 -3.78 -46.54
C ARG A 3 -5.45 -3.70 -45.58
N ILE A 4 -6.18 -4.79 -45.43
CA ILE A 4 -7.21 -4.94 -44.41
C ILE A 4 -6.45 -5.00 -43.09
N CYS A 5 -6.47 -3.90 -42.34
CA CYS A 5 -5.92 -3.86 -41.00
C CYS A 5 -6.89 -4.57 -40.04
N PRO A 6 -6.38 -5.19 -38.95
CA PRO A 6 -7.23 -5.71 -37.88
C PRO A 6 -8.17 -4.61 -37.37
N SER A 7 -9.36 -5.00 -36.91
CA SER A 7 -10.26 -4.06 -36.25
C SER A 7 -9.64 -3.56 -34.94
N GLU A 8 -10.09 -2.38 -34.50
CA GLU A 8 -9.66 -1.75 -33.26
C GLU A 8 -9.91 -2.64 -32.03
N GLU A 9 -10.99 -3.45 -32.06
CA GLU A 9 -11.33 -4.45 -31.05
C GLU A 9 -10.25 -5.52 -30.92
N ILE A 10 -9.86 -6.17 -32.03
CA ILE A 10 -8.83 -7.22 -32.03
C ILE A 10 -7.48 -6.65 -31.60
N LEU A 11 -7.16 -5.42 -32.01
CA LEU A 11 -5.91 -4.76 -31.61
C LEU A 11 -5.90 -4.44 -30.09
N SER A 12 -7.04 -4.07 -29.52
CA SER A 12 -7.18 -3.80 -28.08
C SER A 12 -7.09 -5.08 -27.25
N GLU A 13 -7.68 -6.17 -27.72
CA GLU A 13 -7.56 -7.50 -27.10
C GLU A 13 -6.12 -8.04 -27.17
N TYR A 14 -5.42 -7.76 -28.29
CA TYR A 14 -4.00 -8.08 -28.43
C TYR A 14 -3.14 -7.29 -27.43
N ILE A 15 -3.35 -5.99 -27.28
CA ILE A 15 -2.59 -5.13 -26.34
C ILE A 15 -2.87 -5.52 -24.88
N SER A 16 -4.12 -5.89 -24.55
CA SER A 16 -4.50 -6.32 -23.21
C SER A 16 -4.10 -7.76 -22.87
N GLY A 17 -3.61 -8.53 -23.84
CA GLY A 17 -3.15 -9.91 -23.64
C GLY A 17 -4.29 -10.92 -23.42
N VAL A 18 -5.51 -10.57 -23.81
CA VAL A 18 -6.73 -11.41 -23.62
C VAL A 18 -7.06 -12.21 -24.89
N LEU A 19 -6.44 -11.86 -26.02
CA LEU A 19 -6.65 -12.51 -27.32
C LEU A 19 -6.18 -13.98 -27.32
N ALA A 20 -6.95 -14.86 -27.96
CA ALA A 20 -6.58 -16.26 -28.13
C ALA A 20 -5.29 -16.43 -28.95
N GLU A 21 -4.50 -17.47 -28.66
CA GLU A 21 -3.18 -17.70 -29.29
C GLU A 21 -3.26 -17.87 -30.83
N GLU A 22 -4.39 -18.40 -31.34
CA GLU A 22 -4.66 -18.56 -32.77
C GLU A 22 -4.78 -17.21 -33.49
N ASP A 23 -5.61 -16.30 -32.95
CA ASP A 23 -5.82 -14.95 -33.48
C ASP A 23 -4.59 -14.05 -33.27
N ARG A 24 -3.87 -14.27 -32.17
CA ARG A 24 -2.61 -13.57 -31.86
C ARG A 24 -1.56 -13.78 -32.93
N THR A 25 -1.42 -15.02 -33.40
CA THR A 25 -0.46 -15.38 -34.45
C THR A 25 -0.79 -14.68 -35.77
N GLU A 26 -2.07 -14.49 -36.08
CA GLU A 26 -2.53 -13.78 -37.28
C GLU A 26 -2.23 -12.27 -37.19
N VAL A 27 -2.49 -11.67 -36.03
CA VAL A 27 -2.18 -10.25 -35.76
C VAL A 27 -0.67 -10.00 -35.83
N GLU A 28 0.15 -10.88 -35.26
CA GLU A 28 1.62 -10.78 -35.31
C GLU A 28 2.17 -10.86 -36.74
N LYS A 29 1.61 -11.77 -37.55
CA LYS A 29 1.95 -11.87 -38.97
C LYS A 29 1.60 -10.59 -39.74
N HIS A 30 0.48 -9.95 -39.39
CA HIS A 30 0.11 -8.65 -39.95
C HIS A 30 1.07 -7.53 -39.49
N LEU A 31 1.39 -7.47 -38.19
CA LEU A 31 2.30 -6.48 -37.60
C LEU A 31 3.71 -6.57 -38.17
N ALA A 32 4.19 -7.77 -38.52
CA ALA A 32 5.47 -7.94 -39.21
C ALA A 32 5.49 -7.26 -40.60
N GLY A 33 4.35 -7.22 -41.28
CA GLY A 33 4.21 -6.65 -42.62
C GLY A 33 3.77 -5.19 -42.67
N CYS A 34 3.13 -4.66 -41.63
CA CYS A 34 2.45 -3.37 -41.66
C CYS A 34 3.11 -2.33 -40.74
N ALA A 35 3.80 -1.34 -41.32
CA ALA A 35 4.44 -0.27 -40.56
C ALA A 35 3.42 0.62 -39.81
N ALA A 36 2.29 0.94 -40.43
CA ALA A 36 1.26 1.78 -39.84
C ALA A 36 0.65 1.17 -38.57
N CYS A 37 0.37 -0.15 -38.57
CA CYS A 37 -0.16 -0.82 -37.39
C CYS A 37 0.88 -0.92 -36.26
N ARG A 38 2.17 -1.04 -36.58
CA ARG A 38 3.23 -1.02 -35.56
C ARG A 38 3.35 0.33 -34.87
N GLU A 39 3.29 1.41 -35.65
CA GLU A 39 3.40 2.77 -35.13
C GLU A 39 2.22 3.10 -34.20
N LEU A 40 1.00 2.76 -34.63
CA LEU A 40 -0.21 2.88 -33.81
C LEU A 40 -0.13 2.07 -32.51
N LEU A 41 0.45 0.86 -32.57
CA LEU A 41 0.57 -0.01 -31.41
C LEU A 41 1.59 0.55 -30.40
N VAL A 42 2.71 1.09 -30.87
CA VAL A 42 3.70 1.75 -30.00
C VAL A 42 3.09 2.98 -29.32
N GLU A 43 2.35 3.80 -30.07
CA GLU A 43 1.67 4.98 -29.52
C GLU A 43 0.63 4.61 -28.46
N THR A 44 -0.21 3.62 -28.77
CA THR A 44 -1.27 3.16 -27.85
C THR A 44 -0.70 2.45 -26.61
N HIS A 45 0.38 1.67 -26.77
CA HIS A 45 1.03 0.98 -25.67
C HIS A 45 1.67 1.96 -24.68
N ASP A 46 2.25 3.09 -25.14
CA ASP A 46 2.79 4.11 -24.23
C ASP A 46 1.69 4.75 -23.37
N ILE A 47 0.51 4.98 -23.95
CA ILE A 47 -0.63 5.58 -23.24
C ILE A 47 -1.18 4.62 -22.18
N ILE A 48 -1.34 3.34 -22.53
CA ILE A 48 -1.88 2.32 -21.61
C ILE A 48 -0.86 1.94 -20.52
N SER A 49 0.44 1.97 -20.85
CA SER A 49 1.51 1.66 -19.89
C SER A 49 1.73 2.76 -18.86
N ARG A 50 1.13 3.94 -19.02
CA ARG A 50 1.18 4.97 -17.97
C ARG A 50 0.35 4.48 -16.80
N PRO A 51 1.00 4.15 -15.67
CA PRO A 51 0.24 3.70 -14.52
C PRO A 51 -0.63 4.87 -14.06
N ASP A 52 -1.92 4.62 -13.87
CA ASP A 52 -2.86 5.62 -13.42
C ASP A 52 -2.37 6.20 -12.07
N ILE A 53 -1.90 7.46 -12.12
CA ILE A 53 -1.35 8.16 -10.97
C ILE A 53 -2.37 8.22 -9.83
N HIS A 54 -3.68 8.23 -10.16
CA HIS A 54 -4.74 8.23 -9.17
C HIS A 54 -4.82 6.90 -8.42
N GLU A 55 -4.67 5.77 -9.11
CA GLU A 55 -4.71 4.44 -8.49
C GLU A 55 -3.44 4.17 -7.66
N ILE A 56 -2.27 4.62 -8.14
CA ILE A 56 -1.02 4.59 -7.38
C ILE A 56 -1.16 5.41 -6.10
N LYS A 57 -1.67 6.66 -6.20
CA LYS A 57 -1.85 7.54 -5.04
C LYS A 57 -2.80 6.94 -3.99
N ASN A 58 -3.87 6.27 -4.40
CA ASN A 58 -4.82 5.63 -3.49
C ASN A 58 -4.29 4.34 -2.84
N ARG A 59 -3.38 3.62 -3.51
CA ARG A 59 -2.64 2.50 -2.89
C ARG A 59 -1.61 3.02 -1.88
N ILE A 60 -0.84 4.03 -2.26
CA ILE A 60 0.17 4.65 -1.39
C ILE A 60 -0.50 5.27 -0.16
N SER A 61 -1.58 6.04 -0.30
CA SER A 61 -2.22 6.69 0.86
C SER A 61 -2.78 5.70 1.89
N ARG A 62 -3.33 4.56 1.45
CA ARG A 62 -3.78 3.48 2.34
C ARG A 62 -2.64 2.81 3.08
N TRP A 63 -1.52 2.59 2.38
CA TRP A 63 -0.31 2.03 2.98
C TRP A 63 0.32 3.01 3.98
N ILE A 64 0.39 4.30 3.62
CA ILE A 64 0.88 5.37 4.49
C ILE A 64 0.01 5.48 5.75
N ARG A 65 -1.32 5.41 5.63
CA ARG A 65 -2.21 5.43 6.81
C ARG A 65 -2.00 4.24 7.73
N LYS A 66 -1.73 3.05 7.19
CA LYS A 66 -1.40 1.86 8.00
C LYS A 66 -0.03 2.00 8.68
N ASN A 67 0.93 2.58 7.99
CA ASN A 67 2.32 2.69 8.45
C ASN A 67 2.70 4.12 8.88
N GLN A 68 1.72 4.94 9.26
CA GLN A 68 1.92 6.38 9.52
C GLN A 68 2.99 6.63 10.59
N TRP A 69 3.11 5.73 11.56
CA TRP A 69 4.10 5.79 12.64
C TRP A 69 5.51 5.39 12.18
N LEU A 70 5.63 4.42 11.28
CA LEU A 70 6.91 4.02 10.67
C LEU A 70 7.46 5.13 9.78
N ILE A 71 6.59 5.78 9.01
CA ILE A 71 6.96 6.89 8.14
C ILE A 71 7.35 8.10 8.98
N GLY A 72 6.64 8.38 10.06
CA GLY A 72 7.02 9.42 11.01
C GLY A 72 8.42 9.18 11.60
N ALA A 73 8.74 7.94 11.99
CA ALA A 73 10.06 7.59 12.50
C ALA A 73 11.17 7.71 11.44
N ALA A 74 10.92 7.22 10.22
CA ALA A 74 11.87 7.32 9.10
C ALA A 74 12.09 8.77 8.67
N ALA A 75 11.02 9.57 8.60
CA ALA A 75 11.08 11.00 8.28
C ALA A 75 11.86 11.75 9.36
N ALA A 76 11.60 11.48 10.64
CA ALA A 76 12.35 12.09 11.75
C ALA A 76 13.84 11.71 11.73
N PHE A 77 14.15 10.44 11.46
CA PHE A 77 15.53 9.96 11.30
C PHE A 77 16.24 10.65 10.14
N THR A 78 15.57 10.79 8.99
CA THR A 78 16.13 11.45 7.80
C THR A 78 16.29 12.95 8.01
N LEU A 79 15.30 13.59 8.63
CA LEU A 79 15.31 15.02 8.96
C LEU A 79 16.42 15.36 9.98
N SER A 80 16.76 14.39 10.84
CA SER A 80 17.91 14.46 11.74
C SER A 80 19.22 14.73 11.00
N PHE A 81 19.47 14.09 9.86
CA PHE A 81 20.69 14.33 9.09
C PHE A 81 20.75 15.70 8.41
N VAL A 82 19.63 16.40 8.26
CA VAL A 82 19.52 17.69 7.56
C VAL A 82 19.70 18.88 8.51
N PHE A 83 19.38 18.73 9.80
CA PHE A 83 19.44 19.82 10.78
C PHE A 83 20.40 19.47 11.94
N SER A 84 21.70 19.64 11.70
CA SER A 84 22.77 19.26 12.64
C SER A 84 22.79 20.05 13.95
N GLU A 85 22.16 21.23 14.03
CA GLU A 85 22.24 22.10 15.22
C GLU A 85 21.19 21.79 16.31
N HIS A 86 20.10 21.09 15.99
CA HIS A 86 19.01 20.78 16.96
C HIS A 86 18.65 19.27 17.00
N PHE A 87 19.51 18.43 16.43
CA PHE A 87 19.36 16.97 16.26
C PHE A 87 18.85 16.24 17.52
N LEU A 88 19.48 16.50 18.68
CA LEU A 88 19.18 15.78 19.92
C LEU A 88 17.80 16.12 20.49
N GLN A 89 17.34 17.36 20.37
CA GLN A 89 16.05 17.79 20.93
C GLN A 89 14.88 17.14 20.18
N PHE A 90 14.95 17.09 18.86
CA PHE A 90 13.93 16.42 18.03
C PHE A 90 13.98 14.89 18.18
N LEU A 91 15.17 14.30 18.35
CA LEU A 91 15.32 12.87 18.62
C LEU A 91 14.64 12.47 19.94
N THR A 92 14.86 13.26 21.01
CA THR A 92 14.21 13.01 22.30
C THR A 92 12.69 13.14 22.20
N ALA A 93 12.19 14.16 21.50
CA ALA A 93 10.74 14.32 21.27
C ALA A 93 10.15 13.14 20.48
N CYS A 94 10.84 12.65 19.44
CA CYS A 94 10.42 11.47 18.68
C CYS A 94 10.41 10.19 19.52
N ILE A 95 11.42 9.99 20.38
CA ILE A 95 11.47 8.82 21.27
C ILE A 95 10.33 8.88 22.29
N ILE A 96 10.08 10.04 22.92
CA ILE A 96 8.98 10.21 23.88
C ILE A 96 7.62 9.97 23.19
N MET A 97 7.43 10.54 22.00
CA MET A 97 6.17 10.39 21.27
C MET A 97 5.96 8.95 20.77
N GLY A 98 7.03 8.27 20.33
CA GLY A 98 7.00 6.86 19.96
C GLY A 98 6.73 5.94 21.14
N ALA A 99 7.35 6.18 22.29
CA ALA A 99 7.12 5.43 23.53
C ALA A 99 5.68 5.61 24.04
N LYS A 100 5.17 6.84 24.05
CA LYS A 100 3.79 7.13 24.44
C LYS A 100 2.79 6.37 23.54
N TRP A 101 3.05 6.33 22.24
CA TRP A 101 2.19 5.62 21.29
C TRP A 101 2.24 4.09 21.45
N ALA A 102 3.42 3.53 21.71
CA ALA A 102 3.57 2.09 21.98
C ALA A 102 2.81 1.65 23.24
N VAL A 103 2.76 2.52 24.26
CA VAL A 103 1.97 2.30 25.48
C VAL A 103 0.47 2.41 25.16
N ASP A 104 0.03 3.46 24.47
CA ASP A 104 -1.39 3.67 24.13
C ASP A 104 -1.97 2.52 23.26
N ALA A 105 -1.16 1.93 22.37
CA ALA A 105 -1.59 0.79 21.55
C ALA A 105 -1.85 -0.51 22.35
N LYS A 106 -1.09 -0.75 23.43
CA LYS A 106 -1.30 -1.90 24.33
C LYS A 106 -2.41 -1.64 25.33
N THR A 107 -2.44 -0.43 25.90
CA THR A 107 -3.44 -0.01 26.89
C THR A 107 -4.85 0.02 26.31
N ALA A 108 -5.03 0.49 25.07
CA ALA A 108 -6.35 0.51 24.42
C ALA A 108 -6.93 -0.90 24.23
N LYS A 109 -6.09 -1.88 23.86
CA LYS A 109 -6.51 -3.26 23.64
C LYS A 109 -6.90 -3.96 24.95
N ILE A 110 -6.17 -3.69 26.03
CA ILE A 110 -6.48 -4.18 27.38
C ILE A 110 -7.76 -3.54 27.90
N LEU A 111 -7.94 -2.22 27.70
CA LEU A 111 -9.12 -1.49 28.14
C LEU A 111 -10.41 -1.98 27.44
N ILE A 112 -10.33 -2.26 26.14
CA ILE A 112 -11.45 -2.86 25.38
C ILE A 112 -11.78 -4.25 25.94
N MET A 113 -10.77 -5.08 26.22
CA MET A 113 -10.96 -6.43 26.75
C MET A 113 -11.57 -6.43 28.16
N ILE A 114 -11.16 -5.48 29.01
CA ILE A 114 -11.74 -5.26 30.35
C ILE A 114 -13.18 -4.76 30.24
N TYR A 115 -13.44 -3.79 29.36
CA TYR A 115 -14.78 -3.26 29.12
C TYR A 115 -15.73 -4.35 28.60
N GLU A 116 -15.26 -5.20 27.68
CA GLU A 116 -16.02 -6.33 27.13
C GLU A 116 -16.31 -7.41 28.20
N ALA A 117 -15.32 -7.74 29.04
CA ALA A 117 -15.50 -8.63 30.18
C ALA A 117 -16.52 -8.11 31.20
N TRP A 118 -16.48 -6.81 31.50
CA TRP A 118 -17.46 -6.14 32.37
C TRP A 118 -18.86 -6.08 31.74
N LYS A 119 -18.95 -5.80 30.44
CA LYS A 119 -20.22 -5.68 29.71
C LYS A 119 -20.96 -7.02 29.60
N CYS A 120 -20.24 -8.13 29.48
CA CYS A 120 -20.85 -9.47 29.47
C CYS A 120 -21.21 -10.00 30.88
N GLY A 121 -20.91 -9.27 31.96
CA GLY A 121 -21.32 -9.64 33.32
C GLY A 121 -20.58 -10.83 33.93
N ASP A 122 -19.41 -11.19 33.39
CA ASP A 122 -18.59 -12.31 33.88
C ASP A 122 -17.49 -11.79 34.81
N ARG A 123 -17.89 -11.39 36.03
CA ARG A 123 -17.00 -10.79 37.05
C ARG A 123 -15.79 -11.66 37.39
N ASP A 124 -15.90 -12.97 37.21
CA ASP A 124 -14.86 -13.97 37.53
C ASP A 124 -13.64 -13.89 36.57
N LYS A 125 -13.87 -13.52 35.30
CA LYS A 125 -12.77 -13.37 34.32
C LYS A 125 -11.98 -12.07 34.48
N ALA A 126 -12.62 -11.00 34.95
CA ALA A 126 -11.96 -9.72 35.18
C ALA A 126 -10.95 -9.80 36.35
N ASP A 127 -11.33 -10.43 37.46
CA ASP A 127 -10.46 -10.64 38.63
C ASP A 127 -9.25 -11.53 38.31
N LYS A 128 -9.43 -12.50 37.42
CA LYS A 128 -8.33 -13.38 36.95
C LYS A 128 -7.30 -12.67 36.06
N ILE A 129 -7.68 -11.58 35.40
CA ILE A 129 -6.76 -10.75 34.60
C ILE A 129 -6.03 -9.75 35.50
N LEU A 130 -6.73 -9.15 36.48
CA LEU A 130 -6.13 -8.21 37.44
C LEU A 130 -5.05 -8.89 38.31
N SER A 131 -5.31 -10.09 38.81
CA SER A 131 -4.34 -10.88 39.58
C SER A 131 -3.08 -11.27 38.80
N ARG A 132 -3.14 -11.35 37.47
CA ARG A 132 -1.95 -11.62 36.62
C ARG A 132 -1.08 -10.38 36.39
N ILE A 133 -1.64 -9.19 36.53
CA ILE A 133 -0.93 -7.92 36.38
C ILE A 133 -0.26 -7.54 37.71
N ASP A 134 -0.96 -7.75 38.83
CA ASP A 134 -0.44 -7.51 40.20
C ASP A 134 0.73 -8.46 40.58
N GLY A 135 0.71 -9.70 40.05
CA GLY A 135 1.79 -10.68 40.27
C GLY A 135 3.09 -10.45 39.46
N THR A 136 3.17 -9.39 38.65
CA THR A 136 4.37 -9.07 37.84
C THR A 136 5.20 -7.90 38.38
N GLU A 137 4.86 -7.35 39.55
CA GLU A 137 5.59 -6.25 40.22
C GLU A 137 6.55 -6.71 41.35
N HIS A 138 6.88 -8.01 41.43
CA HIS A 138 7.95 -8.52 42.31
C HIS A 138 9.07 -9.25 41.55
#